data_AF-A0A2S7U158-F1
#
_entry.id   AF-A0A2S7U158-F1
#
_cell.length_a   1.000
_cell.length_b   1.000
_cell.length_c   1.000
_cell.angle_alpha   90.00
_cell.angle_beta   90.00
_cell.angle_gamma   90.00
#
_symmetry.space_group_name_H-M   'P 1'
#
loop_
_entity.id
_entity.type
_entity.pdbx_description
1 polymer ?
#
loop_
_entity_poly.entity_id
_entity_poly.type
_entity_poly.pdbx_seq_one_letter_code
_entity_poly.pdbx_strand_id
1 'polypeptide(L)'
;MHAAAVALGNCEFLSELRDRTVIFILGADAVVEADERIVVTETTANPQTGPRTFLVKAEEPVSRHVIARLPEGIDGAPSAILARGTVHTFDIGRVDETSDAQVVTRYDDGTWLMSHTMVAVNLPPGFFIQLQVKNQGSLFTNGSDILELRAEDFDANGIATIYYEAPSSAAAPKLCHSIKTFTE
;
A
#
# COMPACT_ATOMS: atom_id res chain seq x y z
N MET A 1 11.04 27.19 28.85
CA MET A 1 11.02 25.87 28.21
C MET A 1 9.60 25.66 27.69
N HIS A 2 9.30 26.19 26.50
CA HIS A 2 7.94 26.18 25.95
C HIS A 2 7.80 24.94 25.07
N ALA A 3 7.31 23.84 25.64
CA ALA A 3 6.82 22.71 24.85
C ALA A 3 5.39 23.05 24.41
N ALA A 4 5.24 23.53 23.18
CA ALA A 4 3.93 23.54 22.53
C ALA A 4 3.59 22.09 22.17
N ALA A 5 2.78 21.44 23.00
CA ALA A 5 2.11 20.21 22.64
C ALA A 5 1.08 20.53 21.54
N VAL A 6 1.38 20.15 20.31
CA VAL A 6 0.40 20.16 19.21
C VAL A 6 0.03 18.71 18.93
N ALA A 7 -1.28 18.48 18.95
CA ALA A 7 -1.93 17.18 18.89
C ALA A 7 -1.43 16.32 17.72
N LEU A 8 -0.82 15.18 18.05
CA LEU A 8 -0.77 14.03 17.14
C LEU A 8 -1.81 13.05 17.68
N GLY A 9 -3.07 13.28 17.28
CA GLY A 9 -4.10 12.24 17.39
C GLY A 9 -3.59 10.97 16.69
N ASN A 10 -3.99 9.80 17.19
CA ASN A 10 -3.64 8.47 16.65
C ASN A 10 -3.33 8.51 15.14
N CYS A 11 -2.05 8.62 14.77
CA CYS A 11 -1.68 8.65 13.36
C CYS A 11 -1.51 7.22 12.88
N GLU A 12 -2.47 6.77 12.08
CA GLU A 12 -2.29 5.61 11.20
C GLU A 12 -1.52 6.06 9.96
N PHE A 13 -0.43 5.37 9.65
CA PHE A 13 0.46 5.62 8.53
C PHE A 13 0.40 4.43 7.59
N LEU A 14 0.30 4.65 6.28
CA LEU A 14 -0.07 3.59 5.34
C LEU A 14 0.97 3.57 4.21
N SER A 15 1.64 2.42 4.02
CA SER A 15 2.66 2.25 2.97
C SER A 15 2.47 0.97 2.17
N GLU A 16 2.20 1.12 0.87
CA GLU A 16 2.54 0.10 -0.12
C GLU A 16 4.06 -0.10 -0.09
N LEU A 17 4.56 -1.34 -0.18
CA LEU A 17 5.97 -1.76 0.06
C LEU A 17 7.05 -1.09 -0.83
N ARG A 18 6.74 0.00 -1.54
CA ARG A 18 7.61 0.62 -2.56
C ARG A 18 7.90 2.12 -2.37
N ASP A 19 7.59 2.71 -1.21
CA ASP A 19 8.01 4.03 -0.68
C ASP A 19 6.83 4.94 -0.31
N ARG A 20 6.82 5.48 0.93
CA ARG A 20 5.91 6.58 1.33
C ARG A 20 6.60 7.61 2.23
N THR A 21 6.29 8.87 1.95
CA THR A 21 6.69 10.02 2.78
C THR A 21 5.67 10.23 3.88
N VAL A 22 6.13 10.20 5.13
CA VAL A 22 5.36 10.52 6.32
C VAL A 22 5.84 11.87 6.87
N ILE A 23 4.90 12.72 7.25
CA ILE A 23 5.21 14.03 7.84
C ILE A 23 4.87 13.95 9.32
N PHE A 24 5.86 14.22 10.18
CA PHE A 24 5.65 14.30 11.61
C PHE A 24 5.90 15.74 12.10
N ILE A 25 5.06 16.24 12.98
CA ILE A 25 5.31 17.51 13.66
C ILE A 25 5.98 17.19 14.99
N LEU A 26 7.31 17.05 14.97
CA LEU A 26 8.11 16.75 16.16
C LEU A 26 8.99 17.94 16.55
N GLY A 27 9.29 18.08 17.84
CA GLY A 27 10.31 19.00 18.30
C GLY A 27 11.71 18.60 17.80
N ALA A 28 12.61 19.57 17.71
CA ALA A 28 13.99 19.37 17.24
C ALA A 28 14.76 18.31 18.04
N ASP A 29 14.47 18.21 19.34
CA ASP A 29 15.16 17.29 20.25
C ASP A 29 14.48 15.91 20.36
N ALA A 30 13.37 15.67 19.65
CA ALA A 30 12.68 14.39 19.73
C ALA A 30 13.52 13.27 19.07
N VAL A 31 13.62 12.13 19.73
CA VAL A 31 14.22 10.92 19.15
C VAL A 31 13.10 10.11 18.50
N VAL A 32 13.33 9.67 17.25
CA VAL A 32 12.44 8.76 16.53
C VAL A 32 13.02 7.36 16.65
N GLU A 33 12.23 6.46 17.21
CA GLU A 33 12.54 5.03 17.29
C GLU A 33 11.51 4.27 16.46
N ALA A 34 11.99 3.22 15.78
CA ALA A 34 11.16 2.37 14.93
C ALA A 34 11.50 0.90 15.19
N ASP A 35 10.55 0.02 14.87
CA ASP A 35 10.80 -1.42 14.77
C ASP A 35 12.01 -1.67 13.84
N GLU A 36 12.85 -2.66 14.16
CA GLU A 36 14.08 -3.00 13.42
C GLU A 36 13.84 -3.32 11.93
N ARG A 37 12.60 -3.70 11.56
CA ARG A 37 12.18 -4.01 10.19
C ARG A 37 11.59 -2.80 9.45
N ILE A 38 11.64 -1.62 10.06
CA ILE A 38 11.28 -0.35 9.42
C ILE A 38 12.56 0.48 9.22
N VAL A 39 12.77 0.93 7.98
CA VAL A 39 13.76 1.95 7.66
C VAL A 39 13.08 3.31 7.70
N VAL A 40 13.56 4.18 8.59
CA VAL A 40 13.09 5.56 8.71
C VAL A 40 14.23 6.50 8.30
N THR A 41 14.01 7.25 7.22
CA THR A 41 14.98 8.23 6.70
C THR A 41 14.43 9.63 6.88
N GLU A 42 15.08 10.47 7.68
CA GLU A 42 14.70 11.87 7.79
C GLU A 42 14.98 12.62 6.47
N THR A 43 13.97 13.34 5.97
CA THR A 43 13.99 14.09 4.70
C THR A 43 13.85 15.59 4.91
N THR A 44 13.77 16.04 6.17
CA THR A 44 13.64 17.46 6.53
C THR A 44 14.86 18.25 6.08
N ALA A 45 14.64 19.36 5.35
CA ALA A 45 15.74 20.24 4.94
C ALA A 45 16.38 21.01 6.12
N ASN A 46 15.59 21.38 7.14
CA ASN A 46 16.09 22.01 8.37
C ASN A 46 15.29 21.52 9.61
N PRO A 47 15.75 20.46 10.29
CA PRO A 47 15.04 19.86 11.42
C PRO A 47 15.06 20.70 12.70
N GLN A 48 15.83 21.80 12.74
CA GLN A 48 15.95 22.68 13.91
C GLN A 48 14.89 23.79 13.93
N THR A 49 14.23 24.08 12.80
CA THR A 49 13.35 25.26 12.68
C THR A 49 11.96 24.95 12.12
N GLY A 50 11.63 23.69 11.85
CA GLY A 50 10.38 23.31 11.20
C GLY A 50 9.93 21.87 11.47
N PRO A 51 8.74 21.49 10.99
CA PRO A 51 8.23 20.12 11.13
C PRO A 51 9.16 19.12 10.43
N ARG A 52 9.34 17.96 11.04
CA ARG A 52 10.28 16.94 10.58
C ARG A 52 9.59 15.93 9.67
N THR A 53 10.08 15.76 8.44
CA THR A 53 9.53 14.81 7.47
C THR A 53 10.41 13.58 7.40
N PHE A 54 9.80 12.40 7.27
CA PHE A 54 10.49 11.13 7.25
C PHE A 54 9.94 10.26 6.14
N LEU A 55 10.83 9.67 5.34
CA LEU A 55 10.48 8.57 4.46
C LEU A 55 10.48 7.29 5.30
N VAL A 56 9.38 6.53 5.24
CA VAL A 56 9.24 5.28 5.98
C VAL A 56 9.12 4.14 4.97
N LYS A 57 9.97 3.14 5.12
CA LYS A 57 9.95 1.90 4.33
C LYS A 57 9.87 0.70 5.28
N ALA A 58 9.09 -0.30 4.93
CA ALA A 58 9.12 -1.59 5.60
C ALA A 58 9.35 -2.69 4.57
N GLU A 59 9.95 -3.79 5.01
CA GLU A 59 10.31 -4.91 4.13
C GLU A 59 9.21 -5.99 4.08
N GLU A 60 8.26 -5.96 5.00
CA GLU A 60 7.22 -6.97 5.16
C GLU A 60 5.82 -6.32 5.23
N PRO A 61 4.77 -6.97 4.68
CA PRO A 61 3.38 -6.50 4.72
C PRO A 61 2.72 -6.77 6.08
N VAL A 62 3.42 -6.47 7.16
CA VAL A 62 2.94 -6.59 8.54
C VAL A 62 2.93 -5.20 9.16
N SER A 63 1.82 -4.85 9.82
CA SER A 63 1.75 -3.58 10.55
C SER A 63 2.87 -3.47 11.58
N ARG A 64 3.60 -2.35 11.56
CA ARG A 64 4.70 -2.06 12.48
C ARG A 64 4.45 -0.76 13.24
N HIS A 65 5.24 -0.48 14.26
CA HIS A 65 5.08 0.70 15.09
C HIS A 65 6.27 1.65 15.00
N VAL A 66 5.97 2.94 15.02
CA VAL A 66 6.94 4.03 15.12
C VAL A 66 6.56 4.87 16.31
N ILE A 67 7.55 5.25 17.13
CA ILE A 67 7.34 6.11 18.28
C ILE A 67 8.30 7.30 18.23
N ALA A 68 7.80 8.44 18.68
CA ALA A 68 8.63 9.59 19.00
C ALA A 68 8.66 9.76 20.52
N ARG A 69 9.84 9.97 21.07
CA ARG A 69 10.01 10.20 22.51
C ARG A 69 11.03 11.28 22.78
N LEU A 70 11.03 11.78 24.01
CA LEU A 70 12.10 12.64 24.49
C LEU A 70 13.43 11.86 24.55
N PRO A 71 14.58 12.54 24.48
CA PRO A 71 15.87 11.90 24.74
C PRO A 71 15.89 11.23 26.11
N GLU A 72 16.69 10.16 26.22
CA GLU A 72 16.94 9.48 27.49
C GLU A 72 17.44 10.46 28.55
N GLY A 73 17.05 10.21 29.80
CA GLY A 73 17.53 10.95 30.95
C GLY A 73 19.00 10.66 31.26
N ILE A 74 19.57 11.38 32.22
CA ILE A 74 20.96 11.20 32.68
C ILE A 74 21.21 9.78 33.24
N ASP A 75 20.14 9.08 33.61
CA ASP A 75 20.14 7.70 34.13
C ASP A 75 20.01 6.62 33.03
N GLY A 76 19.93 7.00 31.75
CA GLY A 76 19.74 6.07 30.63
C GLY A 76 18.38 5.37 30.62
N ALA A 77 17.42 5.86 31.41
CA ALA A 77 16.07 5.31 31.42
C ALA A 77 15.27 5.80 30.19
N PRO A 78 14.41 4.94 29.60
CA PRO A 78 13.53 5.33 28.51
C PRO A 78 12.64 6.51 28.92
N SER A 79 12.67 7.57 28.11
CA SER A 79 11.94 8.81 28.38
C SER A 79 10.48 8.74 27.93
N ALA A 80 9.72 9.82 28.20
CA ALA A 80 8.30 9.89 27.87
C ALA A 80 8.06 9.79 26.35
N ILE A 81 7.08 8.95 25.97
CA ILE A 81 6.59 8.85 24.59
C ILE A 81 5.75 10.10 24.30
N LEU A 82 6.16 10.83 23.27
CA LEU A 82 5.49 12.04 22.79
C LEU A 82 4.40 11.71 21.76
N ALA A 83 4.67 10.72 20.92
CA ALA A 83 3.75 10.26 19.90
C ALA A 83 4.01 8.80 19.54
N ARG A 84 2.97 8.14 19.04
CA ARG A 84 3.05 6.81 18.46
C ARG A 84 2.23 6.78 17.19
N GLY A 85 2.62 5.93 16.25
CA GLY A 85 1.79 5.57 15.12
C GLY A 85 2.05 4.16 14.65
N THR A 86 1.10 3.66 13.88
CA THR A 86 1.18 2.35 13.24
C THR A 86 1.44 2.57 11.77
N VAL A 87 2.46 1.91 11.25
CA VAL A 87 2.74 1.83 9.81
C VAL A 87 2.07 0.57 9.32
N HIS A 88 0.89 0.68 8.71
CA HIS A 88 0.26 -0.45 8.04
C HIS A 88 0.89 -0.60 6.66
N THR A 89 1.53 -1.75 6.48
CA THR A 89 2.11 -2.14 5.22
C THR A 89 1.24 -3.20 4.60
N PHE A 90 1.09 -3.09 3.27
CA PHE A 90 0.37 -4.06 2.48
C PHE A 90 1.16 -4.33 1.21
N ASP A 91 0.98 -5.52 0.68
CA ASP A 91 1.57 -5.93 -0.59
C ASP A 91 0.48 -6.22 -1.61
N ILE A 92 0.80 -5.95 -2.87
CA ILE A 92 -0.06 -6.30 -4.01
C ILE A 92 0.79 -7.14 -4.95
N GLY A 93 0.54 -8.44 -4.94
CA GLY A 93 1.02 -9.37 -5.96
C GLY A 93 0.29 -9.07 -7.27
N ARG A 94 1.03 -8.50 -8.22
CA ARG A 94 0.48 -8.09 -9.52
C ARG A 94 0.19 -9.32 -10.38
N VAL A 95 -0.68 -9.15 -11.37
CA VAL A 95 -1.04 -10.20 -12.34
C VAL A 95 0.20 -10.77 -13.06
N ASP A 96 1.21 -9.93 -13.30
CA ASP A 96 2.46 -10.34 -13.94
C ASP A 96 3.30 -11.23 -12.99
N GLU A 97 3.20 -11.00 -11.68
CA GLU A 97 3.92 -11.70 -10.63
C GLU A 97 3.26 -13.03 -10.28
N THR A 98 1.92 -13.13 -10.35
CA THR A 98 1.19 -14.39 -10.18
C THR A 98 1.38 -15.32 -11.38
N SER A 99 1.52 -14.76 -12.60
CA SER A 99 1.76 -15.51 -13.85
C SER A 99 0.77 -16.66 -14.08
N ASP A 100 -0.47 -16.50 -13.61
CA ASP A 100 -1.48 -17.55 -13.51
C ASP A 100 -2.68 -17.32 -14.45
N ALA A 101 -2.52 -16.47 -15.47
CA ALA A 101 -3.57 -16.19 -16.44
C ALA A 101 -3.99 -17.47 -17.19
N GLN A 102 -5.29 -17.74 -17.24
CA GLN A 102 -5.88 -18.92 -17.86
C GLN A 102 -7.03 -18.55 -18.80
N VAL A 103 -7.21 -19.38 -19.84
CA VAL A 103 -8.42 -19.35 -20.67
C VAL A 103 -9.50 -20.10 -19.92
N VAL A 104 -10.59 -19.41 -19.57
CA VAL A 104 -11.78 -20.01 -18.95
C VAL A 104 -12.64 -20.65 -20.03
N THR A 105 -12.93 -19.89 -21.09
CA THR A 105 -13.66 -20.37 -22.25
C THR A 105 -13.36 -19.52 -23.49
N ARG A 106 -13.75 -20.05 -24.65
CA ARG A 106 -13.82 -19.30 -25.89
C ARG A 106 -15.26 -19.36 -26.39
N TYR A 107 -15.85 -18.19 -26.63
CA TYR A 107 -17.21 -18.08 -27.13
C TYR A 107 -17.26 -18.34 -28.64
N ASP A 108 -18.47 -18.62 -29.17
CA ASP A 108 -18.68 -18.97 -30.58
C ASP A 108 -18.30 -17.83 -31.55
N ASP A 109 -18.38 -16.58 -31.10
CA ASP A 109 -17.94 -15.39 -31.84
C ASP A 109 -16.40 -15.22 -31.86
N GLY A 110 -15.68 -16.12 -31.18
CA GLY A 110 -14.24 -16.15 -31.06
C GLY A 110 -13.67 -15.34 -29.89
N THR A 111 -14.50 -14.61 -29.15
CA THR A 111 -14.11 -13.85 -27.94
C THR A 111 -13.57 -14.82 -26.88
N TRP A 112 -12.50 -14.41 -26.19
CA TRP A 112 -11.90 -15.19 -25.10
C TRP A 112 -12.41 -14.68 -23.76
N LEU A 113 -12.86 -15.58 -22.89
CA LEU A 113 -13.00 -15.31 -21.46
C LEU A 113 -11.73 -15.80 -20.76
N MET A 114 -11.06 -14.89 -20.07
CA MET A 114 -9.81 -15.13 -19.37
C MET A 114 -10.01 -14.93 -17.87
N SER A 115 -9.22 -15.63 -17.05
CA SER A 115 -9.12 -15.41 -15.61
C SER A 115 -7.67 -15.23 -15.19
N HIS A 116 -7.43 -14.47 -14.14
CA HIS A 116 -6.15 -14.44 -13.42
C HIS A 116 -6.40 -14.09 -11.95
N THR A 117 -5.41 -14.31 -11.08
CA THR A 117 -5.51 -13.87 -9.69
C THR A 117 -4.76 -12.56 -9.45
N MET A 118 -5.29 -11.78 -8.52
CA MET A 118 -4.57 -10.73 -7.84
C MET A 118 -4.49 -11.08 -6.37
N VAL A 119 -3.31 -10.85 -5.78
CA VAL A 119 -3.09 -11.11 -4.37
C VAL A 119 -2.90 -9.78 -3.65
N ALA A 120 -3.67 -9.53 -2.60
CA ALA A 120 -3.49 -8.39 -1.72
C ALA A 120 -3.25 -8.89 -0.31
N VAL A 121 -2.05 -8.66 0.22
CA VAL A 121 -1.68 -9.05 1.58
C VAL A 121 -1.89 -7.85 2.50
N ASN A 122 -2.76 -8.00 3.49
CA ASN A 122 -3.02 -7.00 4.52
C ASN A 122 -3.59 -5.66 3.99
N LEU A 123 -4.42 -5.70 2.94
CA LEU A 123 -5.07 -4.52 2.39
C LEU A 123 -5.88 -3.80 3.48
N PRO A 124 -5.55 -2.55 3.85
CA PRO A 124 -6.23 -1.87 4.95
C PRO A 124 -7.70 -1.55 4.63
N PRO A 125 -8.59 -1.48 5.65
CA PRO A 125 -9.95 -0.96 5.47
C PRO A 125 -9.94 0.45 4.85
N GLY A 126 -10.91 0.75 3.98
CA GLY A 126 -11.02 2.05 3.29
C GLY A 126 -10.07 2.21 2.09
N PHE A 127 -9.36 1.14 1.71
CA PHE A 127 -8.54 1.10 0.49
C PHE A 127 -9.23 0.31 -0.60
N PHE A 128 -8.97 0.71 -1.84
CA PHE A 128 -9.32 -0.07 -3.00
C PHE A 128 -8.21 -0.03 -4.05
N ILE A 129 -8.11 -1.13 -4.80
CA ILE A 129 -7.17 -1.31 -5.89
C ILE A 129 -7.93 -1.11 -7.18
N GLN A 130 -7.48 -0.20 -8.01
CA GLN A 130 -8.02 0.02 -9.34
C GLN A 130 -7.12 -0.63 -10.38
N LEU A 131 -7.69 -1.56 -11.15
CA LEU A 131 -7.09 -2.13 -12.33
C LEU A 131 -7.68 -1.43 -13.54
N GLN A 132 -6.82 -0.93 -14.42
CA GLN A 132 -7.24 -0.33 -15.68
C GLN A 132 -6.60 -1.07 -16.85
N VAL A 133 -7.43 -1.56 -17.77
CA VAL A 133 -6.98 -2.17 -19.03
C VAL A 133 -6.33 -1.11 -19.92
N LYS A 134 -5.18 -1.44 -20.50
CA LYS A 134 -4.44 -0.56 -21.42
C LYS A 134 -4.60 -0.96 -22.89
N ASN A 135 -4.88 -2.22 -23.17
CA ASN A 135 -5.01 -2.70 -24.55
C ASN A 135 -6.44 -2.50 -25.07
N GLN A 136 -6.59 -1.91 -26.25
CA GLN A 136 -7.91 -1.71 -26.86
C GLN A 136 -8.55 -3.06 -27.19
N GLY A 137 -9.80 -3.24 -26.75
CA GLY A 137 -10.64 -4.39 -27.09
C GLY A 137 -10.77 -5.45 -25.99
N SER A 138 -10.03 -5.36 -24.87
CA SER A 138 -10.31 -6.16 -23.68
C SER A 138 -11.12 -5.34 -22.67
N LEU A 139 -12.08 -5.98 -22.02
CA LEU A 139 -12.94 -5.38 -21.00
C LEU A 139 -13.06 -6.35 -19.82
N PHE A 140 -13.25 -5.85 -18.62
CA PHE A 140 -13.70 -6.68 -17.52
C PHE A 140 -15.13 -7.17 -17.79
N THR A 141 -15.55 -8.25 -17.13
CA THR A 141 -16.89 -8.84 -17.35
C THR A 141 -18.06 -7.94 -16.95
N ASN A 142 -17.79 -6.83 -16.23
CA ASN A 142 -18.75 -5.78 -15.97
C ASN A 142 -18.91 -4.78 -17.15
N GLY A 143 -18.21 -4.99 -18.26
CA GLY A 143 -18.20 -4.14 -19.46
C GLY A 143 -17.30 -2.90 -19.37
N SER A 144 -16.59 -2.72 -18.27
CA SER A 144 -15.69 -1.57 -18.03
C SER A 144 -14.24 -1.90 -18.41
N ASP A 145 -13.46 -0.88 -18.73
CA ASP A 145 -12.00 -0.97 -18.80
C ASP A 145 -11.34 -0.75 -17.43
N ILE A 146 -12.14 -0.44 -16.40
CA ILE A 146 -11.72 -0.25 -15.01
C ILE A 146 -12.46 -1.26 -14.12
N LEU A 147 -11.69 -1.94 -13.26
CA LEU A 147 -12.18 -2.77 -12.18
C LEU A 147 -11.63 -2.25 -10.85
N GLU A 148 -12.50 -2.04 -9.89
CA GLU A 148 -12.12 -1.67 -8.52
C GLU A 148 -12.30 -2.88 -7.63
N LEU A 149 -11.25 -3.23 -6.90
CA LEU A 149 -11.22 -4.32 -5.94
C LEU A 149 -11.05 -3.75 -4.54
N ARG A 150 -11.98 -4.10 -3.67
CA ARG A 150 -12.04 -3.75 -2.27
C ARG A 150 -11.64 -4.95 -1.43
N ALA A 151 -11.41 -4.76 -0.13
CA ALA A 151 -11.06 -5.86 0.77
C ALA A 151 -12.07 -7.03 0.73
N GLU A 152 -13.34 -6.74 0.46
CA GLU A 152 -14.41 -7.74 0.32
C GLU A 152 -14.34 -8.59 -0.96
N ASP A 153 -13.60 -8.16 -1.97
CA ASP A 153 -13.38 -8.91 -3.22
C ASP A 153 -12.27 -9.96 -3.09
N PHE A 154 -11.51 -9.93 -2.00
CA PHE A 154 -10.44 -10.88 -1.71
C PHE A 154 -10.94 -11.95 -0.73
N ASP A 155 -10.54 -13.20 -0.99
CA ASP A 155 -10.84 -14.31 -0.08
C ASP A 155 -10.01 -14.25 1.22
N ALA A 156 -10.17 -15.25 2.08
CA ALA A 156 -9.45 -15.32 3.37
C ALA A 156 -7.91 -15.41 3.22
N ASN A 157 -7.40 -15.71 2.03
CA ASN A 157 -5.96 -15.74 1.71
C ASN A 157 -5.51 -14.45 1.01
N GLY A 158 -6.39 -13.47 0.84
CA GLY A 158 -6.08 -12.25 0.12
C GLY A 158 -6.07 -12.43 -1.39
N ILE A 159 -6.82 -13.38 -1.95
CA ILE A 159 -6.85 -13.67 -3.38
C ILE A 159 -8.18 -13.21 -4.00
N ALA A 160 -8.11 -12.40 -5.04
CA ALA A 160 -9.25 -12.04 -5.90
C ALA A 160 -9.06 -12.66 -7.28
N THR A 161 -10.08 -13.35 -7.80
CA THR A 161 -10.08 -13.83 -9.18
C THR A 161 -10.74 -12.80 -10.08
N ILE A 162 -9.99 -12.35 -11.09
CA ILE A 162 -10.42 -11.32 -12.02
C ILE A 162 -10.72 -11.97 -13.35
N TYR A 163 -11.87 -11.62 -13.91
CA TYR A 163 -12.31 -12.08 -15.22
C TYR A 163 -12.31 -10.94 -16.21
N TYR A 164 -11.81 -11.19 -17.41
CA TYR A 164 -11.86 -10.24 -18.50
C TYR A 164 -12.13 -10.95 -19.82
N GLU A 165 -12.82 -10.24 -20.70
CA GLU A 165 -13.08 -10.63 -22.07
C GLU A 165 -12.05 -9.97 -22.97
N ALA A 166 -11.60 -10.71 -23.97
CA ALA A 166 -10.58 -10.24 -24.90
C ALA A 166 -10.92 -10.68 -26.33
N PRO A 167 -10.51 -9.88 -27.33
CA PRO A 167 -10.97 -10.06 -28.69
C PRO A 167 -10.40 -11.34 -29.32
N SER A 168 -11.10 -11.87 -30.31
CA SER A 168 -10.66 -13.05 -31.06
C SER A 168 -9.26 -12.86 -31.65
N SER A 169 -8.41 -13.86 -31.46
CA SER A 169 -6.99 -13.83 -31.83
C SER A 169 -6.47 -15.25 -32.09
N ALA A 170 -5.30 -15.35 -32.73
CA ALA A 170 -4.65 -16.64 -33.02
C ALA A 170 -4.05 -17.32 -31.78
N ALA A 171 -3.76 -16.55 -30.72
CA ALA A 171 -3.22 -17.04 -29.45
C ALA A 171 -3.91 -16.34 -28.28
N ALA A 172 -3.93 -17.00 -27.11
CA ALA A 172 -4.54 -16.46 -25.91
C ALA A 172 -3.98 -15.05 -25.58
N PRO A 173 -4.84 -14.04 -25.40
CA PRO A 173 -4.41 -12.68 -25.16
C PRO A 173 -3.87 -12.50 -23.74
N LYS A 174 -2.91 -11.58 -23.60
CA LYS A 174 -2.39 -11.15 -22.30
C LYS A 174 -3.08 -9.87 -21.85
N LEU A 175 -3.38 -9.76 -20.56
CA LEU A 175 -3.92 -8.53 -19.99
C LEU A 175 -2.83 -7.48 -19.79
N CYS A 176 -2.75 -6.49 -20.69
CA CYS A 176 -1.96 -5.28 -20.44
C CYS A 176 -2.79 -4.32 -19.59
N HIS A 177 -2.30 -3.95 -18.40
CA HIS A 177 -3.06 -3.12 -17.46
C HIS A 177 -2.14 -2.18 -16.65
N SER A 178 -2.73 -1.28 -15.88
CA SER A 178 -2.09 -0.59 -14.75
C SER A 178 -2.84 -0.87 -13.48
N ILE A 179 -2.09 -0.91 -12.38
CA ILE A 179 -2.61 -1.06 -11.02
C ILE A 179 -2.33 0.25 -10.29
N LYS A 180 -3.34 0.78 -9.62
CA LYS A 180 -3.24 1.93 -8.72
C LYS A 180 -3.98 1.64 -7.43
N THR A 181 -3.50 2.19 -6.34
CA THR A 181 -4.12 2.05 -5.03
C THR A 181 -4.67 3.39 -4.57
N PHE A 182 -5.89 3.40 -4.07
CA PHE A 182 -6.61 4.58 -3.62
C PHE A 182 -7.16 4.40 -2.21
N THR A 183 -7.48 5.52 -1.56
CA THR A 183 -8.23 5.60 -0.31
C THR A 183 -9.59 6.22 -0.57
N GLU A 184 -10.61 5.79 0.16
CA GLU A 184 -11.93 6.45 0.18
C GLU A 184 -11.90 7.86 0.77
#